data_AF-A0A353FLZ1-F1
#
_entry.id   AF-A0A353FLZ1-F1
#
_cell.length_a   1.000
_cell.length_b   1.000
_cell.length_c   1.000
_cell.angle_alpha   90.00
_cell.angle_beta   90.00
_cell.angle_gamma   90.00
#
_symmetry.space_group_name_H-M   'P 1'
#
loop_
_entity.id
_entity.type
_entity.pdbx_description
1 polymer ?
#
loop_
_entity_poly.entity_id
_entity_poly.type
_entity_poly.pdbx_seq_one_letter_code
_entity_poly.pdbx_strand_id
1 'polypeptide(L)'
;MLTLPVSIVGTQVWAGANGGETKISFNRDVRPILADKCFACHGPDGGSRKAGLRLDRHEDATSDLGGYAAIVPGNLDASELAYRIRADEDDRMPPADYRKFLSEKEKHTLERWIEEGAVYEKHWALIAPERPETSELIDSSVAGPVDFFILKKLNQNGLRPGGEADRTTLLRRLAFDLTGLPPTPESIDAFLRDPAPDAWEKQVDWLLASSHFGERMAMGWFDLVRFADTVGYHGDQVQNVIPYRDWVIEAFNRNMPFDQFTRLQLAGDLVEGAGDDGLIASCYNRLLQTSHEGGVQPKEYAAIYDADRVRNLGSVWLGMTVGCAQCHDHKFDP
;
A
#
# COMPACT_ATOMS: atom_id res chain seq x y z
N MET A 1 -1.83 18.71 63.39
CA MET A 1 -0.46 18.27 63.09
C MET A 1 -0.55 17.23 61.99
N LEU A 2 -0.27 17.65 60.75
CA LEU A 2 -0.19 16.77 59.58
C LEU A 2 1.16 16.03 59.59
N THR A 3 1.15 14.73 59.33
CA THR A 3 2.35 13.98 58.89
C THR A 3 1.97 13.12 57.67
N LEU A 4 2.40 13.58 56.50
CA LEU A 4 2.35 12.89 55.21
C LEU A 4 3.46 11.82 55.16
N PRO A 5 3.18 10.57 54.77
CA PRO A 5 4.21 9.65 54.32
C PRO A 5 4.50 9.89 52.83
N VAL A 6 5.70 10.38 52.54
CA VAL A 6 6.25 10.47 51.19
C VAL A 6 6.67 9.07 50.76
N SER A 7 5.95 8.48 49.80
CA SER A 7 6.40 7.27 49.11
C SER A 7 7.25 7.68 47.91
N ILE A 8 8.55 7.38 47.98
CA ILE A 8 9.49 7.55 46.88
C ILE A 8 9.20 6.43 45.88
N VAL A 9 8.52 6.76 44.77
CA VAL A 9 8.41 5.87 43.61
C VAL A 9 9.74 5.98 42.85
N GLY A 10 10.57 4.94 42.98
CA GLY A 10 11.80 4.82 42.21
C GLY A 10 11.48 4.65 40.72
N THR A 11 11.85 5.63 39.92
CA THR A 11 11.77 5.56 38.46
C THR A 11 12.84 4.59 37.96
N GLN A 12 12.46 3.34 37.67
CA GLN A 12 13.31 2.46 36.86
C GLN A 12 13.26 2.94 35.41
N VAL A 13 14.32 3.62 34.99
CA VAL A 13 14.61 3.89 33.59
C VAL A 13 14.93 2.55 32.92
N TRP A 14 13.98 2.01 32.17
CA TRP A 14 14.26 0.92 31.25
C TRP A 14 15.01 1.49 30.06
N ALA A 15 16.34 1.39 30.11
CA ALA A 15 17.20 1.58 28.95
C ALA A 15 16.99 0.40 27.99
N GLY A 16 15.98 0.50 27.14
CA GLY A 16 15.76 -0.41 26.02
C GLY A 16 16.60 0.01 24.81
N ALA A 17 17.93 -0.10 24.89
CA ALA A 17 18.80 0.00 23.74
C ALA A 17 19.17 -1.42 23.27
N ASN A 18 18.26 -2.08 22.55
CA ASN A 18 18.63 -3.19 21.67
C ASN A 18 18.54 -2.69 20.22
N GLY A 19 19.45 -1.78 19.88
CA GLY A 19 19.72 -1.37 18.51
C GLY A 19 20.65 -2.38 17.85
N GLY A 20 20.12 -3.54 17.46
CA GLY A 20 20.74 -4.26 16.37
C GLY A 20 20.61 -3.37 15.14
N GLU A 21 21.71 -2.80 14.67
CA GLU A 21 21.69 -1.88 13.53
C GLU A 21 21.02 -2.58 12.34
N THR A 22 19.82 -2.11 12.04
CA THR A 22 19.05 -2.66 10.93
C THR A 22 19.67 -2.11 9.67
N LYS A 23 20.11 -2.99 8.78
CA LYS A 23 20.67 -2.61 7.47
C LYS A 23 19.76 -1.58 6.78
N ILE A 24 20.37 -0.59 6.13
CA ILE A 24 19.62 0.42 5.40
C ILE A 24 18.95 -0.24 4.20
N SER A 25 17.63 -0.06 4.06
CA SER A 25 16.88 -0.51 2.89
C SER A 25 16.63 0.67 1.97
N PHE A 26 16.86 0.46 0.68
CA PHE A 26 16.66 1.51 -0.31
C PHE A 26 15.20 1.95 -0.34
N ASN A 27 14.23 1.03 -0.38
CA ASN A 27 12.82 1.40 -0.45
C ASN A 27 12.30 2.06 0.82
N ARG A 28 12.72 1.57 2.00
CA ARG A 28 12.22 2.06 3.29
C ARG A 28 12.85 3.38 3.69
N ASP A 29 14.16 3.51 3.52
CA ASP A 29 14.93 4.58 4.16
C ASP A 29 15.47 5.60 3.16
N VAL A 30 15.87 5.20 1.95
CA VAL A 30 16.60 6.06 0.99
C VAL A 30 15.70 6.68 -0.06
N ARG A 31 14.89 5.86 -0.76
CA ARG A 31 14.01 6.29 -1.85
C ARG A 31 13.04 7.39 -1.41
N PRO A 32 12.42 7.38 -0.21
CA PRO A 32 11.58 8.49 0.22
C PRO A 32 12.33 9.83 0.30
N ILE A 33 13.59 9.79 0.74
CA ILE A 33 14.45 10.99 0.82
C ILE A 33 14.75 11.48 -0.60
N LEU A 34 15.22 10.61 -1.48
CA LEU A 34 15.57 10.97 -2.86
C LEU A 34 14.34 11.44 -3.65
N ALA A 35 13.18 10.80 -3.48
CA ALA A 35 11.94 11.17 -4.13
C ALA A 35 11.45 12.56 -3.68
N ASP A 36 11.51 12.86 -2.38
CA ASP A 36 11.08 14.15 -1.87
C ASP A 36 12.08 15.27 -2.21
N LYS A 37 13.39 14.99 -2.13
CA LYS A 37 14.44 16.01 -2.13
C LYS A 37 15.22 16.14 -3.45
N CYS A 38 15.28 15.09 -4.27
CA CYS A 38 16.25 15.00 -5.38
C CYS A 38 15.61 14.76 -6.76
N PHE A 39 14.60 13.88 -6.86
CA PHE A 39 14.07 13.43 -8.16
C PHE A 39 13.38 14.52 -8.99
N ALA A 40 12.98 15.64 -8.38
CA ALA A 40 12.45 16.78 -9.13
C ALA A 40 13.46 17.35 -10.14
N CYS A 41 14.76 17.29 -9.85
CA CYS A 41 15.83 17.77 -10.74
C CYS A 41 16.76 16.64 -11.24
N HIS A 42 16.82 15.51 -10.54
CA HIS A 42 17.72 14.40 -10.86
C HIS A 42 16.97 13.06 -10.95
N GLY A 43 15.75 13.08 -11.48
CA GLY A 43 14.87 11.92 -11.58
C GLY A 43 14.34 11.68 -13.00
N PRO A 44 13.23 10.92 -13.13
CA PRO A 44 12.75 10.41 -14.42
C PRO A 44 12.28 11.51 -15.39
N ASP A 45 11.74 12.62 -14.90
CA ASP A 45 11.25 13.72 -15.74
C ASP A 45 12.39 14.38 -16.54
N GLY A 46 12.42 14.17 -17.85
CA GLY A 46 13.43 14.75 -18.73
C GLY A 46 13.34 16.27 -18.88
N GLY A 47 12.16 16.86 -18.66
CA GLY A 47 11.91 18.29 -18.86
C GLY A 47 12.50 19.17 -17.76
N SER A 48 12.66 18.64 -16.54
CA SER A 48 13.24 19.35 -15.38
C SER A 48 14.65 18.87 -15.01
N ARG A 49 15.21 17.92 -15.77
CA ARG A 49 16.45 17.24 -15.41
C ARG A 49 17.66 18.17 -15.52
N LYS A 50 18.39 18.30 -14.41
CA LYS A 50 19.66 19.03 -14.34
C LYS A 50 20.83 18.07 -14.49
N ALA A 51 21.87 18.53 -15.19
CA ALA A 51 23.11 17.78 -15.45
C ALA A 51 22.92 16.41 -16.14
N GLY A 52 21.73 16.12 -16.69
CA GLY A 52 21.42 14.80 -17.26
C GLY A 52 21.37 13.65 -16.24
N LEU A 53 21.56 13.93 -14.95
CA LEU A 53 21.73 12.93 -13.89
C LEU A 53 20.41 12.26 -13.49
N ARG A 54 20.43 10.94 -13.32
CA ARG A 54 19.32 10.10 -12.87
C ARG A 54 19.70 9.37 -11.58
N LEU A 55 19.33 9.93 -10.43
CA LEU A 55 19.55 9.31 -9.12
C LEU A 55 18.57 8.16 -8.84
N ASP A 56 17.50 8.05 -9.62
CA ASP A 56 16.51 6.97 -9.53
C ASP A 56 17.00 5.65 -10.16
N ARG A 57 18.08 5.68 -10.95
CA ARG A 57 18.67 4.51 -11.63
C ARG A 57 20.10 4.28 -11.16
N HIS A 58 20.38 3.09 -10.66
CA HIS A 58 21.72 2.70 -10.21
C HIS A 58 22.79 2.91 -11.29
N GLU A 59 22.53 2.45 -12.52
CA GLU A 59 23.48 2.54 -13.64
C GLU A 59 23.89 3.99 -13.93
N ASP A 60 22.92 4.91 -13.95
CA ASP A 60 23.19 6.32 -14.23
C ASP A 60 23.88 7.01 -13.03
N ALA A 61 23.43 6.73 -11.80
CA ALA A 61 23.99 7.32 -10.58
C ALA A 61 25.44 6.88 -10.29
N THR A 62 25.83 5.71 -10.79
CA THR A 62 27.19 5.14 -10.61
C THR A 62 28.07 5.29 -11.85
N SER A 63 27.53 5.85 -12.95
CA SER A 63 28.29 6.09 -14.18
C SER A 63 29.34 7.19 -14.02
N ASP A 64 30.33 7.18 -14.92
CA ASP A 64 31.30 8.26 -15.02
C ASP A 64 30.67 9.51 -15.64
N LEU A 65 30.68 10.61 -14.89
CA LEU A 65 30.14 11.93 -15.23
C LEU A 65 31.25 12.91 -15.66
N GLY A 66 32.39 12.38 -16.13
CA GLY A 66 33.52 13.16 -16.63
C GLY A 66 34.69 13.24 -15.65
N GLY A 67 35.02 12.11 -15.01
CA GLY A 67 36.09 11.96 -14.02
C GLY A 67 35.60 11.73 -12.59
N TYR A 68 34.28 11.69 -12.36
CA TYR A 68 33.64 11.47 -11.05
C TYR A 68 32.29 10.77 -11.23
N ALA A 69 31.73 10.20 -10.17
CA ALA A 69 30.39 9.60 -10.18
C ALA A 69 29.51 10.25 -9.11
N ALA A 70 28.19 10.27 -9.33
CA ALA A 70 27.27 10.77 -8.31
C ALA A 70 27.32 9.90 -7.05
N ILE A 71 27.43 8.59 -7.23
CA ILE A 71 27.53 7.60 -6.15
C ILE A 71 28.63 6.60 -6.51
N VAL A 72 29.57 6.40 -5.59
CA VAL A 72 30.57 5.32 -5.63
C VAL A 72 30.24 4.35 -4.50
N PRO A 73 29.68 3.17 -4.81
CA PRO A 73 29.34 2.15 -3.82
C PRO A 73 30.49 1.85 -2.86
N GLY A 74 30.24 1.98 -1.55
CA GLY A 74 31.21 1.70 -0.50
C GLY A 74 32.25 2.80 -0.26
N ASN A 75 32.20 3.92 -0.98
CA ASN A 75 33.18 5.00 -0.84
C ASN A 75 32.50 6.38 -0.79
N LEU A 76 32.35 6.92 0.43
CA LEU A 76 31.77 8.25 0.64
C LEU A 76 32.61 9.36 0.04
N ASP A 77 33.93 9.34 0.24
CA ASP A 77 34.82 10.43 -0.18
C ASP A 77 34.87 10.57 -1.71
N ALA A 78 34.66 9.47 -2.44
CA ALA A 78 34.59 9.46 -3.89
C ALA A 78 33.17 9.72 -4.44
N SER A 79 32.15 9.81 -3.58
CA SER A 79 30.75 10.01 -3.98
C SER A 79 30.38 11.49 -3.97
N GLU A 80 30.11 12.07 -5.15
CA GLU A 80 29.71 13.48 -5.25
C GLU A 80 28.42 13.77 -4.45
N LEU A 81 27.48 12.82 -4.38
CA LEU A 81 26.27 12.98 -3.56
C LEU A 81 26.61 13.26 -2.09
N ALA A 82 27.57 12.53 -1.51
CA ALA A 82 27.97 12.69 -0.10
C ALA A 82 28.62 14.07 0.15
N TYR A 83 29.41 14.56 -0.81
CA TYR A 83 29.96 15.91 -0.76
C TYR A 83 28.84 16.98 -0.81
N ARG A 84 27.93 16.87 -1.79
CA ARG A 84 26.86 17.87 -2.05
C ARG A 84 25.87 18.02 -0.89
N ILE A 85 25.56 16.93 -0.18
CA ILE A 85 24.62 16.98 0.96
C ILE A 85 25.25 17.60 2.23
N ARG A 86 26.59 17.70 2.29
CA ARG A 86 27.35 18.33 3.38
C ARG A 86 27.77 19.77 3.08
N ALA A 87 27.76 20.18 1.81
CA ALA A 87 28.12 21.54 1.42
C ALA A 87 27.11 22.58 1.94
N ASP A 88 27.61 23.78 2.26
CA ASP A 88 26.82 24.87 2.88
C ASP A 88 26.46 26.02 1.91
N GLU A 89 27.08 26.07 0.72
CA GLU A 89 26.97 27.18 -0.25
C GLU A 89 26.49 26.72 -1.64
N ASP A 90 27.06 27.24 -2.74
CA ASP A 90 26.58 27.05 -4.12
C ASP A 90 26.53 25.58 -4.57
N ASP A 91 27.36 24.73 -3.97
CA ASP A 91 27.39 23.30 -4.26
C ASP A 91 26.40 22.47 -3.44
N ARG A 92 25.69 23.08 -2.48
CA ARG A 92 24.73 22.38 -1.64
C ARG A 92 23.58 21.78 -2.45
N MET A 93 23.27 20.51 -2.17
CA MET A 93 22.07 19.86 -2.66
C MET A 93 21.18 19.36 -1.50
N PRO A 94 19.84 19.55 -1.57
CA PRO A 94 19.14 20.33 -2.58
C PRO A 94 19.46 21.84 -2.49
N PRO A 95 19.38 22.59 -3.62
CA PRO A 95 19.66 24.01 -3.63
C PRO A 95 18.76 24.81 -2.68
N ALA A 96 19.25 25.92 -2.14
CA ALA A 96 18.51 26.70 -1.13
C ALA A 96 17.16 27.22 -1.64
N ASP A 97 17.05 27.54 -2.92
CA ASP A 97 15.82 28.00 -3.57
C ASP A 97 14.77 26.88 -3.76
N TYR A 98 15.16 25.60 -3.68
CA TYR A 98 14.26 24.46 -3.70
C TYR A 98 13.45 24.33 -2.40
N ARG A 99 13.89 24.97 -1.31
CA ARG A 99 13.22 25.04 0.01
C ARG A 99 12.90 23.68 0.65
N LYS A 100 13.51 22.60 0.17
CA LYS A 100 13.49 21.30 0.84
C LYS A 100 14.89 20.95 1.30
N PHE A 101 15.08 20.91 2.62
CA PHE A 101 16.38 20.65 3.23
C PHE A 101 16.44 19.22 3.76
N LEU A 102 17.63 18.63 3.69
CA LEU A 102 17.94 17.38 4.37
C LEU A 102 18.20 17.66 5.86
N SER A 103 17.52 16.91 6.72
CA SER A 103 17.86 16.79 8.12
C SER A 103 19.13 15.98 8.30
N GLU A 104 19.80 16.13 9.45
CA GLU A 104 21.01 15.34 9.78
C GLU A 104 20.75 13.84 9.76
N LYS A 105 19.55 13.40 10.14
CA LYS A 105 19.14 11.99 10.06
C LYS A 105 19.08 11.50 8.61
N GLU A 106 18.52 12.31 7.70
CA GLU A 106 18.42 11.96 6.29
C GLU A 106 19.80 11.92 5.64
N LYS A 107 20.66 12.91 5.93
CA LYS A 107 22.06 12.90 5.45
C LYS A 107 22.78 11.64 5.90
N HIS A 108 22.72 11.33 7.20
CA HIS A 108 23.34 10.13 7.75
C HIS A 108 22.79 8.83 7.14
N THR A 109 21.49 8.79 6.83
CA THR A 109 20.87 7.64 6.15
C THR A 109 21.43 7.43 4.74
N LEU A 110 21.56 8.51 3.97
CA LEU A 110 22.14 8.46 2.62
C LEU A 110 23.62 8.07 2.66
N GLU A 111 24.38 8.61 3.61
CA GLU A 111 25.80 8.29 3.78
C GLU A 111 26.00 6.82 4.13
N ARG A 112 25.31 6.33 5.17
CA ARG A 112 25.35 4.92 5.56
C ARG A 112 24.98 4.00 4.41
N TRP A 113 23.94 4.35 3.65
CA TRP A 113 23.55 3.57 2.49
C TRP A 113 24.67 3.47 1.44
N ILE A 114 25.40 4.56 1.19
CA ILE A 114 26.55 4.55 0.30
C ILE A 114 27.67 3.66 0.87
N GLU A 115 28.01 3.80 2.15
CA GLU A 115 29.01 2.95 2.83
C GLU A 115 28.65 1.46 2.77
N GLU A 116 27.37 1.12 2.91
CA GLU A 116 26.83 -0.24 2.83
C GLU A 116 26.77 -0.77 1.38
N GLY A 117 27.28 -0.02 0.40
CA GLY A 117 27.41 -0.44 -1.00
C GLY A 117 26.35 0.12 -1.94
N ALA A 118 25.58 1.14 -1.53
CA ALA A 118 24.58 1.83 -2.33
C ALA A 118 23.62 0.89 -3.10
N VAL A 119 23.18 -0.19 -2.46
CA VAL A 119 22.34 -1.20 -3.12
C VAL A 119 20.97 -0.60 -3.43
N TYR A 120 20.60 -0.57 -4.71
CA TYR A 120 19.25 -0.17 -5.15
C TYR A 120 18.29 -1.36 -5.06
N GLU A 121 17.04 -1.07 -4.73
CA GLU A 121 15.96 -2.03 -4.76
C GLU A 121 14.96 -1.69 -5.86
N LYS A 122 14.33 -2.72 -6.45
CA LYS A 122 13.13 -2.52 -7.29
C LYS A 122 12.05 -1.80 -6.48
N HIS A 123 11.08 -1.17 -7.15
CA HIS A 123 9.95 -0.59 -6.43
C HIS A 123 9.23 -1.65 -5.59
N TRP A 124 8.87 -1.29 -4.35
CA TRP A 124 8.34 -2.24 -3.36
C TRP A 124 7.12 -3.02 -3.89
N ALA A 125 6.27 -2.37 -4.69
CA ALA A 125 5.10 -3.01 -5.31
C ALA A 125 5.45 -4.07 -6.38
N LEU A 126 6.69 -4.07 -6.88
CA LEU A 126 7.21 -5.02 -7.89
C LEU A 126 8.13 -6.07 -7.28
N ILE A 127 8.25 -6.10 -5.95
CA ILE A 127 8.98 -7.15 -5.22
C ILE A 127 7.94 -8.12 -4.68
N ALA A 128 8.09 -9.40 -4.99
CA ALA A 128 7.20 -10.42 -4.46
C ALA A 128 7.30 -10.42 -2.91
N PRO A 129 6.19 -10.33 -2.18
CA PRO A 129 6.23 -10.38 -0.72
C PRO A 129 6.67 -11.78 -0.28
N GLU A 130 7.69 -11.82 0.58
CA GLU A 130 8.15 -13.06 1.18
C GLU A 130 7.50 -13.26 2.55
N ARG A 131 7.10 -14.50 2.85
CA ARG A 131 6.54 -14.82 4.16
C ARG A 131 7.69 -14.79 5.19
N PRO A 132 7.63 -13.92 6.20
CA PRO A 132 8.67 -13.88 7.23
C PRO A 132 8.66 -15.17 8.06
N GLU A 133 9.84 -15.67 8.44
CA GLU A 133 9.95 -16.76 9.41
C GLU A 133 9.52 -16.25 10.79
N THR A 134 8.37 -16.71 11.27
CA THR A 134 7.82 -16.35 12.58
C THR A 134 7.85 -17.52 13.57
N SER A 135 8.28 -18.71 13.14
CA SER A 135 8.17 -19.96 13.91
C SER A 135 8.99 -19.97 15.20
N GLU A 136 10.11 -19.28 15.26
CA GLU A 136 10.95 -19.19 16.47
C GLU A 136 10.46 -18.14 17.47
N LEU A 137 9.47 -17.33 17.07
CA LEU A 137 9.08 -16.10 17.77
C LEU A 137 7.62 -16.10 18.27
N ILE A 138 6.86 -17.15 17.95
CA ILE A 138 5.51 -17.38 18.45
C ILE A 138 5.62 -18.27 19.70
N ASP A 139 5.40 -17.69 20.87
CA ASP A 139 5.20 -18.43 22.12
C ASP A 139 3.71 -18.49 22.50
N SER A 140 3.39 -19.06 23.67
CA SER A 140 2.01 -19.18 24.15
C SER A 140 1.30 -17.84 24.41
N SER A 141 1.98 -16.70 24.32
CA SER A 141 1.41 -15.36 24.50
C SER A 141 0.89 -14.73 23.20
N VAL A 142 1.06 -15.42 22.06
CA VAL A 142 0.67 -14.94 20.74
C VAL A 142 -0.32 -15.91 20.09
N ALA A 143 -1.53 -15.45 19.74
CA ALA A 143 -2.56 -16.31 19.13
C ALA A 143 -2.29 -16.62 17.64
N GLY A 144 -1.51 -15.78 16.94
CA GLY A 144 -1.05 -16.07 15.59
C GLY A 144 0.04 -15.14 15.05
N PRO A 145 0.53 -15.38 13.83
CA PRO A 145 1.63 -14.61 13.24
C PRO A 145 1.35 -13.10 13.14
N VAL A 146 0.09 -12.70 12.94
CA VAL A 146 -0.30 -11.28 12.87
C VAL A 146 -0.12 -10.60 14.23
N ASP A 147 -0.59 -11.24 15.30
CA ASP A 147 -0.48 -10.71 16.66
C ASP A 147 0.98 -10.55 17.08
N PHE A 148 1.87 -11.43 16.62
CA PHE A 148 3.31 -11.28 16.85
C PHE A 148 3.82 -9.90 16.37
N PHE A 149 3.49 -9.52 15.13
CA PHE A 149 3.93 -8.24 14.57
C PHE A 149 3.31 -7.04 15.30
N ILE A 150 2.03 -7.15 15.69
CA ILE A 150 1.34 -6.11 16.47
C ILE A 150 2.00 -5.95 17.84
N LEU A 151 2.19 -7.05 18.58
CA LEU A 151 2.81 -7.05 19.91
C LEU A 151 4.25 -6.54 19.88
N LYS A 152 5.04 -6.97 18.89
CA LYS A 152 6.40 -6.45 18.66
C LYS A 152 6.37 -4.93 18.53
N LYS A 153 5.44 -4.39 17.74
CA LYS A 153 5.34 -2.94 17.55
C LYS A 153 4.83 -2.22 18.80
N LEU A 154 3.85 -2.78 19.51
CA LEU A 154 3.37 -2.21 20.77
C LEU A 154 4.50 -2.12 21.80
N ASN A 155 5.26 -3.21 22.01
CA ASN A 155 6.38 -3.26 22.94
C ASN A 155 7.48 -2.24 22.60
N GLN A 156 7.82 -2.08 21.32
CA GLN A 156 8.76 -1.05 20.86
C GLN A 156 8.32 0.37 21.21
N ASN A 157 7.00 0.61 21.28
CA ASN A 157 6.43 1.90 21.64
C ASN A 157 6.07 2.01 23.13
N GLY A 158 6.44 1.03 23.96
CA GLY A 158 6.07 1.00 25.38
C GLY A 158 4.57 0.84 25.64
N LEU A 159 3.82 0.33 24.67
CA LEU A 159 2.38 0.10 24.75
C LEU A 159 2.08 -1.36 25.08
N ARG A 160 0.90 -1.60 25.67
CA ARG A 160 0.38 -2.94 25.95
C ARG A 160 -0.96 -3.12 25.25
N PRO A 161 -1.33 -4.35 24.84
CA PRO A 161 -2.66 -4.63 24.33
C PRO A 161 -3.75 -4.24 25.33
N GLY A 162 -4.91 -3.84 24.81
CA GLY A 162 -6.12 -3.75 25.61
C GLY A 162 -6.58 -5.14 26.06
N GLY A 163 -7.42 -5.18 27.11
CA GLY A 163 -8.14 -6.39 27.47
C GLY A 163 -9.11 -6.81 26.37
N GLU A 164 -9.43 -8.10 26.33
CA GLU A 164 -10.45 -8.63 25.41
C GLU A 164 -11.81 -7.98 25.68
N ALA A 165 -12.54 -7.67 24.61
CA ALA A 165 -13.88 -7.12 24.73
C ALA A 165 -14.87 -8.18 25.22
N ASP A 166 -16.00 -7.76 25.79
CA ASP A 166 -17.06 -8.70 26.16
C ASP A 166 -17.60 -9.43 24.91
N ARG A 167 -18.12 -10.65 25.12
CA ARG A 167 -18.61 -11.53 24.04
C ARG A 167 -19.62 -10.85 23.12
N THR A 168 -20.52 -10.03 23.66
CA THR A 168 -21.52 -9.31 22.86
C THR A 168 -20.86 -8.27 21.96
N THR A 169 -19.92 -7.49 22.51
CA THR A 169 -19.14 -6.51 21.74
C THR A 169 -18.30 -7.19 20.66
N LEU A 170 -17.66 -8.33 20.96
CA LEU A 170 -16.87 -9.09 19.99
C LEU A 170 -17.72 -9.55 18.81
N LEU A 171 -18.86 -10.21 19.06
CA LEU A 171 -19.75 -10.67 17.99
C LEU A 171 -20.29 -9.49 17.16
N ARG A 172 -20.62 -8.37 17.81
CA ARG A 172 -21.09 -7.17 17.11
C ARG A 172 -20.03 -6.61 16.17
N ARG A 173 -18.77 -6.51 16.61
CA ARG A 173 -17.66 -6.04 15.75
C ARG A 173 -17.46 -6.98 14.57
N LEU A 174 -17.37 -8.28 14.83
CA LEU A 174 -17.21 -9.30 13.80
C LEU A 174 -18.32 -9.25 12.74
N ALA A 175 -19.57 -9.13 13.16
CA ALA A 175 -20.70 -9.04 12.24
C ALA A 175 -20.65 -7.79 11.36
N PHE A 176 -20.32 -6.61 11.91
CA PHE A 176 -20.16 -5.40 11.11
C PHE A 176 -18.97 -5.49 10.14
N ASP A 177 -17.85 -6.06 10.58
CA ASP A 177 -16.68 -6.20 9.74
C ASP A 177 -16.95 -7.14 8.56
N LEU A 178 -17.53 -8.31 8.84
CA LEU A 178 -17.75 -9.35 7.83
C LEU A 178 -19.00 -9.12 6.97
N THR A 179 -20.09 -8.56 7.52
CA THR A 179 -21.37 -8.46 6.80
C THR A 179 -21.91 -7.04 6.67
N GLY A 180 -21.31 -6.06 7.37
CA GLY A 180 -21.84 -4.70 7.44
C GLY A 180 -23.13 -4.55 8.25
N LEU A 181 -23.65 -5.64 8.83
CA LEU A 181 -24.92 -5.69 9.55
C LEU A 181 -24.70 -6.06 11.03
N PRO A 182 -25.57 -5.59 11.94
CA PRO A 182 -25.53 -6.03 13.33
C PRO A 182 -26.02 -7.49 13.46
N PRO A 183 -25.54 -8.24 14.47
CA PRO A 183 -26.10 -9.55 14.78
C PRO A 183 -27.52 -9.41 15.34
N THR A 184 -28.38 -10.41 15.11
CA THR A 184 -29.74 -10.42 15.69
C THR A 184 -29.69 -10.71 17.19
N PRO A 185 -30.67 -10.23 17.99
CA PRO A 185 -30.75 -10.56 19.40
C PRO A 185 -30.68 -12.08 19.67
N GLU A 186 -31.34 -12.88 18.84
CA GLU A 186 -31.37 -14.33 18.96
C GLU A 186 -29.99 -14.96 18.73
N SER A 187 -29.21 -14.43 17.76
CA SER A 187 -27.84 -14.90 17.51
C SER A 187 -26.89 -14.55 18.66
N ILE A 188 -27.05 -13.37 19.26
CA ILE A 188 -26.30 -12.96 20.45
C ILE A 188 -26.62 -13.92 21.61
N ASP A 189 -27.91 -14.14 21.90
CA ASP A 189 -28.32 -15.02 22.99
C ASP A 189 -27.89 -16.48 22.77
N ALA A 190 -27.85 -16.94 21.51
CA ALA A 190 -27.32 -18.25 21.17
C ALA A 190 -25.82 -18.33 21.43
N PHE A 191 -25.04 -17.34 20.95
CA PHE A 191 -23.60 -17.28 21.16
C PHE A 191 -23.22 -17.16 22.64
N LEU A 192 -23.94 -16.35 23.42
CA LEU A 192 -23.68 -16.19 24.86
C LEU A 192 -23.96 -17.46 25.67
N ARG A 193 -24.88 -18.31 25.20
CA ARG A 193 -25.24 -19.57 25.85
C ARG A 193 -24.46 -20.78 25.36
N ASP A 194 -23.71 -20.66 24.26
CA ASP A 194 -22.89 -21.75 23.74
C ASP A 194 -21.65 -21.97 24.62
N PRO A 195 -21.56 -23.11 25.35
CA PRO A 195 -20.42 -23.42 26.21
C PRO A 195 -19.29 -24.10 25.44
N ALA A 196 -19.47 -24.37 24.14
CA ALA A 196 -18.48 -25.10 23.36
C ALA A 196 -17.17 -24.28 23.27
N PRO A 197 -16.01 -24.95 23.34
CA PRO A 197 -14.71 -24.26 23.29
C PRO A 197 -14.46 -23.58 21.93
N ASP A 198 -15.19 -23.99 20.88
CA ASP A 198 -15.14 -23.48 19.51
C ASP A 198 -16.33 -22.53 19.18
N ALA A 199 -17.03 -22.02 20.20
CA ALA A 199 -18.21 -21.19 20.00
C ALA A 199 -17.91 -19.92 19.19
N TRP A 200 -16.71 -19.37 19.29
CA TRP A 200 -16.29 -18.17 18.55
C TRP A 200 -16.05 -18.47 17.07
N GLU A 201 -15.31 -19.53 16.78
CA GLU A 201 -15.00 -20.00 15.43
C GLU A 201 -16.29 -20.30 14.65
N LYS A 202 -17.29 -20.90 15.31
CA LYS A 202 -18.63 -21.09 14.73
C LYS A 202 -19.30 -19.78 14.30
N GLN A 203 -19.12 -18.68 15.03
CA GLN A 203 -19.65 -17.37 14.63
C GLN A 203 -18.90 -16.82 13.42
N VAL A 204 -17.58 -16.98 13.38
CA VAL A 204 -16.74 -16.59 12.23
C VAL A 204 -17.21 -17.34 10.97
N ASP A 205 -17.30 -18.67 11.04
CA ASP A 205 -17.73 -19.50 9.91
C ASP A 205 -19.16 -19.18 9.46
N TRP A 206 -20.07 -18.95 10.42
CA TRP A 206 -21.45 -18.57 10.11
C TRP A 206 -21.54 -17.23 9.35
N LEU A 207 -20.76 -16.23 9.78
CA LEU A 207 -20.75 -14.92 9.14
C LEU A 207 -20.05 -14.95 7.77
N LEU A 208 -18.96 -15.71 7.63
CA LEU A 208 -18.29 -15.90 6.34
C LEU A 208 -19.16 -16.64 5.32
N ALA A 209 -20.03 -17.54 5.78
CA ALA A 209 -20.98 -18.26 4.93
C ALA A 209 -22.23 -17.44 4.55
N SER A 210 -22.41 -16.24 5.12
CA SER A 210 -23.55 -15.36 4.81
C SER A 210 -23.41 -14.73 3.43
N SER A 211 -24.50 -14.60 2.67
CA SER A 211 -24.49 -13.86 1.39
C SER A 211 -24.09 -12.39 1.55
N HIS A 212 -24.34 -11.81 2.73
CA HIS A 212 -23.96 -10.44 3.07
C HIS A 212 -22.44 -10.26 3.19
N PHE A 213 -21.67 -11.34 3.32
CA PHE A 213 -20.20 -11.27 3.30
C PHE A 213 -19.69 -10.76 1.95
N GLY A 214 -20.15 -11.37 0.85
CA GLY A 214 -19.80 -10.95 -0.50
C GLY A 214 -20.26 -9.52 -0.80
N GLU A 215 -21.45 -9.13 -0.34
CA GLU A 215 -21.95 -7.75 -0.46
C GLU A 215 -21.03 -6.76 0.24
N ARG A 216 -20.65 -7.06 1.50
CA ARG A 216 -19.76 -6.22 2.31
C ARG A 216 -18.38 -6.06 1.69
N MET A 217 -17.79 -7.17 1.24
CA MET A 217 -16.47 -7.18 0.59
C MET A 217 -16.50 -6.46 -0.76
N ALA A 218 -17.57 -6.65 -1.53
CA ALA A 218 -17.72 -6.04 -2.84
C ALA A 218 -17.84 -4.51 -2.79
N MET A 219 -18.35 -3.91 -1.71
CA MET A 219 -18.44 -2.44 -1.60
C MET A 219 -17.08 -1.76 -1.79
N GLY A 220 -16.06 -2.22 -1.06
CA GLY A 220 -14.71 -1.66 -1.20
C GLY A 220 -14.13 -1.93 -2.59
N TRP A 221 -14.43 -3.08 -3.19
CA TRP A 221 -14.03 -3.38 -4.57
C TRP A 221 -14.68 -2.43 -5.57
N PHE A 222 -15.99 -2.18 -5.44
CA PHE A 222 -16.75 -1.29 -6.31
C PHE A 222 -16.23 0.14 -6.29
N ASP A 223 -15.80 0.64 -5.12
CA ASP A 223 -15.13 1.93 -5.01
C ASP A 223 -13.81 1.97 -5.80
N LEU A 224 -13.00 0.91 -5.69
CA LEU A 224 -11.71 0.80 -6.39
C LEU A 224 -11.88 0.79 -7.92
N VAL A 225 -12.80 -0.03 -8.42
CA VAL A 225 -13.04 -0.15 -9.86
C VAL A 225 -13.99 0.92 -10.41
N ARG A 226 -14.43 1.86 -9.56
CA ARG A 226 -15.32 2.98 -9.90
C ARG A 226 -16.63 2.50 -10.53
N PHE A 227 -17.19 1.45 -9.96
CA PHE A 227 -18.46 0.89 -10.42
C PHE A 227 -19.56 1.96 -10.37
N ALA A 228 -20.24 2.16 -11.49
CA ALA A 228 -21.38 3.05 -11.62
C ALA A 228 -22.40 2.44 -12.58
N ASP A 229 -23.68 2.70 -12.33
CA ASP A 229 -24.81 2.37 -13.20
C ASP A 229 -25.20 3.54 -14.13
N THR A 230 -24.28 4.49 -14.31
CA THR A 230 -24.40 5.63 -15.22
C THR A 230 -23.13 5.82 -16.05
N VAL A 231 -23.23 6.59 -17.13
CA VAL A 231 -22.09 6.81 -18.05
C VAL A 231 -21.07 7.83 -17.53
N GLY A 232 -21.51 8.86 -16.80
CA GLY A 232 -20.65 9.75 -16.00
C GLY A 232 -19.69 10.67 -16.76
N TYR A 233 -19.67 10.68 -18.10
CA TYR A 233 -18.76 11.55 -18.88
C TYR A 233 -19.37 12.94 -19.17
N HIS A 234 -20.41 12.99 -20.01
CA HIS A 234 -21.13 14.23 -20.33
C HIS A 234 -22.53 14.29 -19.69
N GLY A 235 -22.97 13.20 -19.05
CA GLY A 235 -24.27 13.09 -18.42
C GLY A 235 -24.40 11.81 -17.60
N ASP A 236 -25.55 11.65 -16.97
CA ASP A 236 -25.84 10.53 -16.06
C ASP A 236 -26.86 9.55 -16.66
N GLN A 237 -26.74 9.28 -17.96
CA GLN A 237 -27.56 8.26 -18.62
C GLN A 237 -27.28 6.89 -17.98
N VAL A 238 -28.33 6.09 -17.82
CA VAL A 238 -28.23 4.74 -17.25
C VAL A 238 -27.33 3.84 -18.11
N GLN A 239 -26.44 3.12 -17.45
CA GLN A 239 -25.56 2.10 -18.00
C GLN A 239 -25.76 0.80 -17.21
N ASN A 240 -26.38 -0.20 -17.83
CA ASN A 240 -26.70 -1.44 -17.14
C ASN A 240 -25.48 -2.38 -17.09
N VAL A 241 -24.83 -2.43 -15.93
CA VAL A 241 -23.71 -3.31 -15.59
C VAL A 241 -24.04 -4.25 -14.42
N ILE A 242 -25.33 -4.49 -14.17
CA ILE A 242 -25.81 -5.34 -13.07
C ILE A 242 -25.17 -6.74 -13.05
N PRO A 243 -25.00 -7.45 -14.18
CA PRO A 243 -24.35 -8.76 -14.17
C PRO A 243 -22.94 -8.74 -13.59
N TYR A 244 -22.16 -7.67 -13.84
CA TYR A 244 -20.83 -7.52 -13.27
C TYR A 244 -20.89 -7.35 -11.75
N ARG A 245 -21.82 -6.52 -11.23
CA ARG A 245 -22.03 -6.35 -9.79
C ARG A 245 -22.31 -7.69 -9.11
N ASP A 246 -23.27 -8.44 -9.65
CA ASP A 246 -23.71 -9.70 -9.06
C ASP A 246 -22.58 -10.74 -9.14
N TRP A 247 -21.81 -10.75 -10.23
CA TRP A 247 -20.63 -11.62 -10.38
C TRP A 247 -19.53 -11.30 -9.35
N VAL A 248 -19.23 -10.03 -9.07
CA VAL A 248 -18.24 -9.64 -8.05
C VAL A 248 -18.67 -10.11 -6.66
N ILE A 249 -19.93 -9.87 -6.28
CA ILE A 249 -20.49 -10.31 -4.99
C ILE A 249 -20.36 -11.83 -4.85
N GLU A 250 -20.73 -12.56 -5.90
CA GLU A 250 -20.66 -14.03 -5.91
C GLU A 250 -19.22 -14.55 -5.93
N ALA A 251 -18.28 -13.85 -6.57
CA ALA A 251 -16.87 -14.21 -6.54
C ALA A 251 -16.30 -14.15 -5.12
N PHE A 252 -16.68 -13.15 -4.32
CA PHE A 252 -16.33 -13.09 -2.90
C PHE A 252 -17.01 -14.20 -2.09
N ASN A 253 -18.31 -14.44 -2.27
CA ASN A 253 -19.04 -15.49 -1.54
C ASN A 253 -18.50 -16.91 -1.83
N ARG A 254 -18.05 -17.17 -3.06
CA ARG A 254 -17.41 -18.45 -3.44
C ARG A 254 -15.94 -18.54 -3.04
N ASN A 255 -15.39 -17.51 -2.37
CA ASN A 255 -13.98 -17.41 -2.02
C ASN A 255 -13.07 -17.66 -3.24
N MET A 256 -13.37 -17.01 -4.37
CA MET A 256 -12.61 -17.15 -5.61
C MET A 256 -11.15 -16.77 -5.38
N PRO A 257 -10.18 -17.60 -5.81
CA PRO A 257 -8.77 -17.25 -5.75
C PRO A 257 -8.48 -15.90 -6.42
N PHE A 258 -7.69 -15.06 -5.75
CA PHE A 258 -7.46 -13.68 -6.20
C PHE A 258 -6.79 -13.60 -7.58
N ASP A 259 -5.98 -14.57 -7.94
CA ASP A 259 -5.37 -14.71 -9.26
C ASP A 259 -6.41 -14.97 -10.35
N GLN A 260 -7.39 -15.84 -10.09
CA GLN A 260 -8.53 -16.08 -10.99
C GLN A 260 -9.43 -14.84 -11.09
N PHE A 261 -9.78 -14.24 -9.95
CA PHE A 261 -10.59 -13.01 -9.89
C PHE A 261 -9.95 -11.86 -10.68
N THR A 262 -8.63 -11.72 -10.57
CA THR A 262 -7.84 -10.76 -11.34
C THR A 262 -7.85 -11.10 -12.83
N ARG A 263 -7.50 -12.35 -13.19
CA ARG A 263 -7.37 -12.75 -14.60
C ARG A 263 -8.69 -12.60 -15.36
N LEU A 264 -9.81 -12.99 -14.76
CA LEU A 264 -11.13 -12.89 -15.40
C LEU A 264 -11.58 -11.44 -15.61
N GLN A 265 -11.27 -10.53 -14.68
CA GLN A 265 -11.60 -9.12 -14.87
C GLN A 265 -10.74 -8.45 -15.93
N LEU A 266 -9.43 -8.73 -15.94
CA LEU A 266 -8.50 -8.09 -16.88
C LEU A 266 -8.63 -8.62 -18.30
N ALA A 267 -8.88 -9.93 -18.46
CA ALA A 267 -8.80 -10.59 -19.76
C ALA A 267 -9.78 -11.77 -19.90
N GLY A 268 -10.90 -11.79 -19.17
CA GLY A 268 -11.83 -12.92 -19.14
C GLY A 268 -12.40 -13.31 -20.50
N ASP A 269 -12.57 -12.36 -21.41
CA ASP A 269 -12.97 -12.57 -22.82
C ASP A 269 -11.89 -13.28 -23.66
N LEU A 270 -10.63 -13.28 -23.20
CA LEU A 270 -9.50 -13.96 -23.81
C LEU A 270 -9.14 -15.28 -23.10
N VAL A 271 -9.80 -15.62 -21.99
CA VAL A 271 -9.56 -16.88 -21.27
C VAL A 271 -10.40 -17.99 -21.89
N GLU A 272 -9.72 -18.93 -22.56
CA GLU A 272 -10.36 -20.13 -23.11
C GLU A 272 -11.10 -20.92 -22.01
N GLY A 273 -12.36 -21.28 -22.27
CA GLY A 273 -13.19 -22.04 -21.34
C GLY A 273 -13.78 -21.23 -20.17
N ALA A 274 -13.59 -19.91 -20.10
CA ALA A 274 -14.15 -19.08 -19.02
C ALA A 274 -15.68 -18.90 -19.09
N GLY A 275 -16.30 -19.21 -20.24
CA GLY A 275 -17.75 -19.12 -20.43
C GLY A 275 -18.32 -17.73 -20.10
N ASP A 276 -19.54 -17.71 -19.57
CA ASP A 276 -20.22 -16.46 -19.22
C ASP A 276 -19.49 -15.69 -18.11
N ASP A 277 -18.84 -16.37 -17.16
CA ASP A 277 -18.06 -15.73 -16.09
C ASP A 277 -16.92 -14.87 -16.68
N GLY A 278 -16.24 -15.34 -17.73
CA GLY A 278 -15.21 -14.55 -18.41
C GLY A 278 -15.76 -13.31 -19.12
N LEU A 279 -16.91 -13.44 -19.77
CA LEU A 279 -17.57 -12.33 -20.47
C LEU A 279 -18.11 -11.29 -19.49
N ILE A 280 -18.68 -11.73 -18.36
CA ILE A 280 -19.23 -10.84 -17.34
C ILE A 280 -18.10 -10.16 -16.58
N ALA A 281 -17.07 -10.89 -16.14
CA ALA A 281 -15.95 -10.32 -15.39
C ALA A 281 -15.16 -9.28 -16.20
N SER A 282 -14.93 -9.55 -17.49
CA SER A 282 -14.22 -8.62 -18.39
C SER A 282 -14.96 -7.30 -18.61
N CYS A 283 -16.22 -7.19 -18.15
CA CYS A 283 -16.94 -5.91 -18.03
C CYS A 283 -16.19 -4.88 -17.17
N TYR A 284 -15.28 -5.29 -16.30
CA TYR A 284 -14.35 -4.39 -15.61
C TYR A 284 -13.72 -3.37 -16.58
N ASN A 285 -13.25 -3.81 -17.75
CA ASN A 285 -12.65 -2.94 -18.77
C ASN A 285 -13.65 -1.94 -19.40
N ARG A 286 -14.93 -2.01 -19.04
CA ARG A 286 -16.03 -1.17 -19.52
C ARG A 286 -16.66 -0.29 -18.44
N LEU A 287 -16.17 -0.33 -17.20
CA LEU A 287 -16.68 0.48 -16.08
C LEU A 287 -16.21 1.94 -16.11
N LEU A 288 -15.36 2.31 -17.07
CA LEU A 288 -14.89 3.67 -17.22
C LEU A 288 -16.01 4.62 -17.62
N GLN A 289 -15.77 5.92 -17.46
CA GLN A 289 -16.68 6.94 -17.96
C GLN A 289 -16.94 6.73 -19.46
N THR A 290 -18.21 6.64 -19.83
CA THR A 290 -18.67 6.47 -21.21
C THR A 290 -19.49 7.67 -21.67
N SER A 291 -19.59 7.87 -22.98
CA SER A 291 -20.43 8.93 -23.56
C SER A 291 -21.51 8.33 -24.44
N HIS A 292 -22.75 8.76 -24.22
CA HIS A 292 -23.90 8.51 -25.10
C HIS A 292 -24.28 9.76 -25.91
N GLU A 293 -23.41 10.79 -25.91
CA GLU A 293 -23.65 12.02 -26.66
C GLU A 293 -23.21 11.89 -28.12
N GLY A 294 -24.05 12.36 -29.06
CA GLY A 294 -23.73 12.33 -30.49
C GLY A 294 -22.64 13.30 -30.95
N GLY A 295 -22.20 14.23 -30.09
CA GLY A 295 -21.20 15.27 -30.39
C GLY A 295 -19.76 14.90 -30.04
N VAL A 296 -19.53 13.71 -29.49
CA VAL A 296 -18.19 13.31 -29.01
C VAL A 296 -17.20 13.19 -30.17
N GLN A 297 -15.99 13.73 -29.98
CA GLN A 297 -14.91 13.57 -30.95
C GLN A 297 -14.27 12.19 -30.77
N PRO A 298 -14.37 11.26 -31.76
CA PRO A 298 -14.01 9.86 -31.54
C PRO A 298 -12.56 9.64 -31.11
N LYS A 299 -11.62 10.41 -31.68
CA LYS A 299 -10.19 10.29 -31.35
C LYS A 299 -9.86 10.78 -29.94
N GLU A 300 -10.49 11.87 -29.52
CA GLU A 300 -10.29 12.43 -28.19
C GLU A 300 -10.86 11.49 -27.12
N TYR A 301 -12.09 11.01 -27.33
CA TYR A 301 -12.73 10.10 -26.41
C TYR A 301 -12.00 8.76 -26.30
N ALA A 302 -11.53 8.18 -27.42
CA ALA A 302 -10.72 6.96 -27.37
C ALA A 302 -9.45 7.16 -26.52
N ALA A 303 -8.74 8.27 -26.69
CA ALA A 303 -7.55 8.57 -25.91
C ALA A 303 -7.84 8.72 -24.40
N ILE A 304 -8.94 9.41 -24.04
CA ILE A 304 -9.35 9.59 -22.64
C ILE A 304 -9.80 8.27 -22.02
N TYR A 305 -10.57 7.49 -22.76
CA TYR A 305 -11.08 6.20 -22.33
C TYR A 305 -9.93 5.20 -22.10
N ASP A 306 -8.99 5.09 -23.05
CA ASP A 306 -7.82 4.23 -22.91
C ASP A 306 -6.91 4.68 -21.76
N ALA A 307 -6.69 6.00 -21.61
CA ALA A 307 -5.94 6.53 -20.48
C ALA A 307 -6.61 6.17 -19.13
N ASP A 308 -7.93 6.21 -19.04
CA ASP A 308 -8.63 5.85 -17.80
C ASP A 308 -8.49 4.37 -17.44
N ARG A 309 -8.46 3.46 -18.43
CA ARG A 309 -8.14 2.04 -18.20
C ARG A 309 -6.79 1.87 -17.54
N VAL A 310 -5.77 2.52 -18.09
CA VAL A 310 -4.40 2.45 -17.59
C VAL A 310 -4.32 3.01 -16.17
N ARG A 311 -5.02 4.11 -15.89
CA ARG A 311 -5.10 4.70 -14.54
C ARG A 311 -5.74 3.77 -13.53
N ASN A 312 -6.93 3.23 -13.84
CA ASN A 312 -7.63 2.36 -12.90
C ASN A 312 -6.83 1.06 -12.66
N LEU A 313 -6.33 0.42 -13.72
CA LEU A 313 -5.46 -0.75 -13.63
C LEU A 313 -4.24 -0.48 -12.75
N GLY A 314 -3.52 0.62 -13.04
CA GLY A 314 -2.32 1.00 -12.31
C GLY A 314 -2.60 1.21 -10.82
N SER A 315 -3.68 1.89 -10.48
CA SER A 315 -4.02 2.16 -9.07
C SER A 315 -4.52 0.91 -8.34
N VAL A 316 -5.42 0.13 -8.95
CA VAL A 316 -6.13 -0.96 -8.27
C VAL A 316 -5.29 -2.24 -8.20
N TRP A 317 -4.55 -2.60 -9.26
CA TRP A 317 -3.76 -3.84 -9.28
C TRP A 317 -2.28 -3.60 -8.99
N LEU A 318 -1.70 -2.49 -9.44
CA LEU A 318 -0.26 -2.24 -9.30
C LEU A 318 0.08 -1.37 -8.09
N GLY A 319 -0.92 -0.71 -7.48
CA GLY A 319 -0.68 0.30 -6.44
C GLY A 319 0.13 1.50 -6.93
N MET A 320 0.06 1.80 -8.23
CA MET A 320 0.87 2.81 -8.91
C MET A 320 0.02 3.98 -9.40
N THR A 321 0.57 5.19 -9.30
CA THR A 321 -0.11 6.45 -9.65
C THR A 321 0.21 6.91 -11.07
N VAL A 322 0.04 6.03 -12.05
CA VAL A 322 0.43 6.27 -13.46
C VAL A 322 -0.38 7.34 -14.19
N GLY A 323 -1.36 7.98 -13.55
CA GLY A 323 -2.23 8.96 -14.22
C GLY A 323 -1.53 10.21 -14.73
N CYS A 324 -0.41 10.59 -14.10
CA CYS A 324 0.42 11.69 -14.58
C CYS A 324 1.08 11.39 -15.95
N ALA A 325 1.30 10.10 -16.25
CA ALA A 325 1.90 9.63 -17.50
C ALA A 325 1.08 9.96 -18.76
N GLN A 326 -0.17 10.40 -18.59
CA GLN A 326 -1.01 10.87 -19.69
C GLN A 326 -0.42 12.09 -20.40
N CYS A 327 0.31 12.95 -19.68
CA CYS A 327 0.80 14.23 -20.20
C CYS A 327 2.32 14.39 -20.15
N HIS A 328 3.00 13.70 -19.24
CA HIS A 328 4.43 13.84 -19.02
C HIS A 328 5.02 12.55 -18.44
N ASP A 329 6.35 12.40 -18.43
CA ASP A 329 7.00 11.25 -17.78
C ASP A 329 6.62 11.17 -16.29
N HIS A 330 6.27 9.98 -15.81
CA HIS A 330 5.88 9.79 -14.40
C HIS A 330 7.04 10.11 -13.47
N LYS A 331 6.75 10.77 -12.33
CA LYS A 331 7.78 11.42 -11.51
C LYS A 331 8.26 10.61 -10.32
N PHE A 332 7.49 9.60 -9.89
CA PHE A 332 7.66 8.98 -8.57
C PHE A 332 7.72 7.45 -8.60
N ASP A 333 6.84 6.81 -9.36
CA ASP A 333 6.84 5.35 -9.55
C ASP A 333 7.65 4.99 -10.83
N PRO A 334 8.15 3.75 -10.96
CA PRO A 334 9.02 3.32 -12.07
C PRO A 334 8.45 3.49 -13.48
#